data_AF-A0A6L8H997-F1
#
_entry.id   AF-A0A6L8H997-F1
#
_cell.length_a   1.000
_cell.length_b   1.000
_cell.length_c   1.000
_cell.angle_alpha   90.00
_cell.angle_beta   90.00
_cell.angle_gamma   90.00
#
_symmetry.space_group_name_H-M   'P 1'
#
loop_
_entity.id
_entity.type
_entity.pdbx_description
1 polymer ?
#
loop_
_entity_poly.entity_id
_entity_poly.type
_entity_poly.pdbx_seq_one_letter_code
_entity_poly.pdbx_strand_id
1 'polypeptide(L)' 'MENEYTCAGDIVMLRSGGPWMTVEETEDGEVHCSYFVEGHLEHATFREEALLRLYEAEAAEEPAEVGTDGPGRPGATDD' A
#
# COMPACT_ATOMS: atom_id res chain seq x y z
N MET A 1 14.35 9.74 8.93
CA MET A 1 12.96 10.13 8.65
C MET A 1 12.77 9.85 7.19
N GLU A 2 12.29 8.66 6.87
CA GLU A 2 11.96 8.29 5.51
C GLU A 2 10.64 9.00 5.24
N ASN A 3 10.71 10.18 4.65
CA ASN A 3 9.51 10.88 4.23
C ASN A 3 8.94 10.09 3.05
N GLU A 4 7.78 9.51 3.28
CA GLU A 4 6.99 8.75 2.33
C GLU A 4 6.34 9.75 1.35
N TYR A 5 7.17 10.33 0.47
CA TYR A 5 6.73 11.26 -0.56
C TYR A 5 5.88 10.54 -1.59
N THR A 6 4.84 11.21 -2.11
CA THR A 6 4.15 10.75 -3.32
C THR A 6 5.10 10.92 -4.51
N CYS A 7 5.26 9.86 -5.30
CA CYS A 7 6.11 9.83 -6.48
C CYS A 7 5.27 9.54 -7.73
N ALA A 8 5.78 9.91 -8.91
CA ALA A 8 5.18 9.52 -10.18
C ALA A 8 4.94 8.00 -10.24
N GLY A 9 3.72 7.60 -10.61
CA GLY A 9 3.26 6.22 -10.65
C GLY A 9 2.48 5.75 -9.41
N ASP A 10 2.47 6.53 -8.33
CA ASP A 10 1.70 6.16 -7.13
C ASP A 10 0.20 6.27 -7.35
N ILE A 11 -0.54 5.34 -6.75
CA ILE A 11 -1.99 5.43 -6.64
C ILE A 11 -2.35 6.17 -5.36
N VAL A 12 -3.07 7.26 -5.51
CA VAL A 12 -3.46 8.16 -4.41
C VAL A 12 -4.96 8.42 -4.45
N MET A 13 -5.52 8.85 -3.32
CA MET A 13 -6.89 9.34 -3.19
C MET A 13 -6.89 10.60 -2.32
N LEU A 14 -7.87 11.48 -2.49
CA LEU A 14 -8.12 12.55 -1.54
C LEU A 14 -8.47 11.99 -0.16
N ARG A 15 -7.97 12.64 0.90
CA ARG A 15 -8.34 12.32 2.30
C ARG A 15 -9.83 12.48 2.59
N SER A 16 -10.52 13.35 1.84
CA SER A 16 -11.97 13.52 1.91
C SER A 16 -12.76 12.36 1.28
N GLY A 17 -12.07 11.41 0.65
CA GLY A 17 -12.66 10.44 -0.28
C GLY A 17 -12.71 10.99 -1.70
N GLY A 18 -12.82 10.09 -2.67
CA GLY A 18 -12.86 10.43 -4.09
C GLY A 18 -12.47 9.25 -4.98
N PRO A 19 -12.34 9.48 -6.31
CA PRO A 19 -11.80 8.47 -7.21
C PRO A 19 -10.33 8.18 -6.89
N TRP A 20 -9.86 7.01 -7.30
CA TRP A 20 -8.43 6.70 -7.33
C TRP A 20 -7.77 7.50 -8.43
N MET A 21 -6.60 8.04 -8.12
CA MET A 21 -5.84 8.89 -9.02
C MET A 21 -4.41 8.37 -9.10
N THR A 22 -3.78 8.56 -10.24
CA THR A 22 -2.38 8.20 -10.46
C THR A 22 -1.55 9.47 -10.47
N VAL A 23 -0.47 9.49 -9.70
CA VAL A 23 0.47 10.61 -9.72
C VAL A 23 1.25 10.59 -11.03
N GLU A 24 1.21 11.69 -11.78
CA GLU A 24 1.97 11.87 -13.02
C GLU A 24 3.33 12.51 -12.71
N GLU A 25 3.32 13.54 -11.89
CA GLU A 25 4.51 14.28 -11.49
C GLU A 25 4.29 14.98 -10.15
N THR A 26 5.40 15.35 -9.51
CA THR A 26 5.44 16.11 -8.27
C THR A 26 6.42 17.25 -8.42
N GLU A 27 5.95 18.49 -8.31
CA GLU A 27 6.75 19.71 -8.46
C GLU A 27 6.43 20.67 -7.31
N ASP A 28 7.47 21.19 -6.63
CA ASP A 28 7.35 22.20 -5.57
C ASP A 28 6.30 21.93 -4.46
N GLY A 29 6.01 20.65 -4.17
CA GLY A 29 5.02 20.22 -3.16
C GLY A 29 3.58 20.14 -3.68
N GLU A 30 3.40 20.38 -4.97
CA GLU A 30 2.18 20.09 -5.72
C GLU A 30 2.31 18.73 -6.42
N VAL A 31 1.22 17.97 -6.40
CA VAL A 31 1.13 16.63 -6.96
C VAL A 31 0.12 16.69 -8.09
N HIS A 32 0.61 16.47 -9.30
CA HIS A 32 -0.21 16.40 -10.50
C HIS A 32 -0.70 14.97 -10.66
N CYS A 33 -2.01 14.80 -10.65
CA CYS A 33 -2.64 13.49 -10.73
C CYS A 33 -3.57 13.42 -11.95
N SER A 34 -3.67 12.23 -12.53
CA SER A 34 -4.69 11.90 -13.51
C SER A 34 -5.65 10.84 -12.96
N TYR A 35 -6.92 10.94 -13.33
CA TYR A 35 -7.97 10.01 -12.90
C TYR A 35 -9.06 9.88 -13.95
N PHE A 36 -9.80 8.79 -13.88
CA PHE A 36 -10.92 8.55 -14.79
C PHE A 36 -12.25 8.89 -14.10
N VAL A 37 -13.06 9.71 -14.75
CA VAL A 37 -14.46 9.97 -14.39
C VAL A 37 -15.32 9.76 -15.62
N GLU A 38 -16.32 8.88 -15.50
CA GLU A 38 -17.24 8.56 -16.61
C GLU A 38 -16.55 8.11 -17.92
N GLY A 39 -15.36 7.51 -17.82
CA GLY A 39 -14.57 7.06 -18.97
C GLY A 39 -13.71 8.14 -19.63
N HIS A 40 -13.68 9.34 -19.05
CA HIS A 40 -12.84 10.45 -19.48
C HIS A 40 -11.62 10.58 -18.54
N LEU A 41 -10.45 10.76 -19.14
CA LEU A 41 -9.23 11.07 -18.40
C LEU A 41 -9.25 12.55 -18.02
N GLU A 42 -9.27 12.82 -16.72
CA GLU A 42 -9.19 14.17 -16.16
C GLU A 42 -7.87 14.32 -15.40
N HIS A 43 -7.43 15.57 -15.27
CA HIS A 43 -6.21 15.93 -14.55
C HIS A 43 -6.55 16.91 -13.42
N ALA A 44 -5.90 16.77 -12.27
CA ALA A 44 -6.03 17.68 -11.17
C ALA A 44 -4.74 17.77 -10.37
N THR A 45 -4.50 18.96 -9.82
CA THR A 45 -3.33 19.23 -8.98
C THR A 45 -3.79 19.37 -7.53
N PHE A 46 -3.13 18.65 -6.64
CA PHE A 46 -3.41 18.68 -5.21
C PHE A 46 -2.13 18.87 -4.42
N ARG A 47 -2.26 19.33 -3.18
CA ARG A 47 -1.13 19.30 -2.24
C ARG A 47 -0.96 17.89 -1.70
N GLU A 48 0.29 17.50 -1.46
CA GLU A 48 0.63 16.19 -0.86
C GLU A 48 -0.16 15.91 0.43
N GLU A 49 -0.33 16.93 1.29
CA GLU A 49 -1.08 16.82 2.55
C GLU A 49 -2.56 16.41 2.37
N ALA A 50 -3.15 16.72 1.21
CA ALA A 50 -4.54 16.40 0.90
C ALA A 50 -4.71 14.97 0.36
N LEU A 51 -3.61 14.29 0.03
CA LEU A 51 -3.59 12.97 -0.56
C LEU A 51 -3.30 11.87 0.47
N LEU A 52 -3.80 10.69 0.17
CA LEU A 52 -3.54 9.44 0.86
C LEU A 52 -2.99 8.45 -0.17
N ARG A 53 -1.77 7.95 0.06
CA ARG A 53 -1.17 6.92 -0.78
C ARG A 53 -1.81 5.56 -0.49
N LEU A 54 -2.27 4.90 -1.54
CA LEU A 54 -2.81 3.55 -1.47
C LEU A 54 -1.69 2.60 -1.87
N TYR A 55 -0.83 2.23 -0.91
CA TYR A 55 0.01 1.05 -1.06
C TYR A 55 -0.89 -0.19 -1.06
N GLU A 56 -0.57 -1.16 -1.91
CA GLU A 56 -1.25 -2.46 -2.03
C GLU A 56 -1.82 -2.97 -0.70
N ALA A 57 -3.11 -3.31 -0.72
CA ALA A 57 -3.79 -4.03 0.35
C ALA A 57 -3.34 -5.51 0.46
N GLU A 58 -2.07 -5.82 0.19
CA GLU A 58 -1.55 -7.18 0.08
C GLU A 58 -0.26 -7.39 0.90
N ALA A 59 -0.29 -7.18 2.22
CA ALA A 59 0.73 -7.73 3.13
C ALA A 59 0.29 -7.77 4.61
N ALA A 60 -0.98 -8.09 4.89
CA ALA A 60 -1.45 -8.22 6.28
C ALA A 60 -2.19 -9.54 6.53
N GLU A 61 -1.69 -10.66 6.01
CA GLU A 61 -1.97 -12.00 6.57
C GLU A 61 -0.73 -12.87 6.39
N GLU A 62 0.27 -12.74 7.26
CA GLU A 62 1.16 -13.86 7.56
C GLU A 62 0.33 -14.86 8.38
N PRO A 63 -0.03 -16.06 7.87
CA PRO A 63 -0.61 -17.07 8.72
C PRO A 63 0.45 -17.48 9.75
N ALA A 64 0.12 -17.29 11.02
CA ALA A 64 0.89 -17.66 12.19
C ALA A 64 1.67 -18.97 11.98
N GLU A 65 2.97 -18.92 12.24
CA GLU A 65 3.82 -20.11 12.26
C GLU A 65 3.18 -21.15 13.19
N VAL A 66 2.61 -22.21 12.62
CA VAL A 66 2.13 -23.36 13.37
C VAL A 66 3.36 -24.10 13.89
N GLY A 67 3.82 -23.70 15.07
CA GLY A 67 4.77 -24.46 15.85
C GLY A 67 4.15 -25.80 16.24
N THR A 68 4.31 -26.83 15.41
CA THR A 68 4.11 -28.20 15.87
C THR A 68 5.35 -28.59 16.68
N ASP A 69 5.36 -28.16 17.94
CA ASP A 69 6.13 -28.83 18.99
C ASP A 69 5.55 -30.24 19.15
N GLY A 70 6.15 -31.19 18.43
CA GLY A 70 5.89 -32.60 18.58
C GLY A 70 6.74 -33.14 19.74
N PRO A 71 6.15 -33.69 20.81
CA PRO A 71 6.91 -34.11 21.98
C PRO A 71 7.86 -35.25 21.62
N GLY A 72 9.08 -35.15 22.16
CA GLY A 72 10.17 -36.08 21.96
C GLY A 72 9.78 -37.54 22.14
N ARG A 73 10.36 -38.40 21.30
CA ARG A 73 10.32 -39.86 21.49
C ARG A 73 11.21 -40.19 22.70
N PRO A 74 10.66 -40.70 23.82
CA PRO A 74 11.50 -41.36 24.81
C PRO A 74 11.99 -42.70 24.26
N GLY A 75 13.17 -43.09 24.73
CA GLY A 75 14.01 -44.12 24.14
C GLY A 75 13.57 -45.56 24.29
N ALA A 76 14.38 -46.40 23.65
CA ALA A 76 14.88 -47.71 24.08
C ALA A 76 13.99 -48.60 24.95
N THR A 77 13.68 -49.78 24.42
CA THR A 77 14.02 -51.03 25.10
C THR A 77 14.36 -52.13 24.09
N ASP A 78 15.40 -52.85 24.46
CA ASP A 78 16.02 -54.07 23.91
C ASP A 78 15.18 -55.28 24.34
N ASP A 79 14.87 -56.21 23.43
CA ASP A 79 14.69 -57.67 23.68
C ASP A 79 14.72 -58.46 22.35
#